data_AF-A0A4R5DTN1-F1
#
_entry.id   AF-A0A4R5DTN1-F1
#
_cell.length_a   1.000
_cell.length_b   1.000
_cell.length_c   1.000
_cell.angle_alpha   90.00
_cell.angle_beta   90.00
_cell.angle_gamma   90.00
#
_symmetry.space_group_name_H-M   'P 1'
#
loop_
_entity.id
_entity.type
_entity.pdbx_description
1 polymer ?
#
loop_
_entity_poly.entity_id
_entity_poly.type
_entity_poly.pdbx_seq_one_letter_code
_entity_poly.pdbx_strand_id
1 'polypeptide(L)'
;MSGRPHEPSSAAPSDASLGELLGEVSRDLSSLVRQEVELAKAEVQQSAGRAGRGAGMFGGAGVAGWLALLFLSIALWWAIADATGHGWSAVIVAALWAIIAAVLAAMGRTELRRVRGVPRTAETVREIPDALKGQENQR
;
A
#
# COMPACT_ATOMS: atom_id res chain seq x y z
N MET A 1 38.00 39.45 -63.17
CA MET A 1 37.40 38.13 -63.44
C MET A 1 37.62 37.31 -62.18
N SER A 2 36.65 36.86 -61.41
CA SER A 2 35.27 36.46 -61.70
C SER A 2 34.49 36.47 -60.38
N GLY A 3 33.29 37.03 -60.39
CA GLY A 3 32.39 37.00 -59.24
C GLY A 3 31.75 35.62 -59.02
N ARG A 4 31.47 35.33 -57.75
CA ARG A 4 30.31 34.53 -57.35
C ARG A 4 29.62 35.29 -56.22
N PRO A 5 28.42 35.83 -56.43
CA PRO A 5 27.55 36.21 -55.32
C PRO A 5 27.15 34.92 -54.61
N HIS A 6 27.44 34.80 -53.31
CA HIS A 6 26.64 33.91 -52.49
C HIS A 6 25.30 34.62 -52.30
N GLU A 7 24.29 34.08 -52.97
CA GLU A 7 22.89 34.47 -52.80
C GLU A 7 22.57 34.56 -51.30
N PRO A 8 21.91 35.64 -50.85
CA PRO A 8 21.27 35.62 -49.56
C PRO A 8 20.11 34.63 -49.66
N SER A 9 20.33 33.37 -49.26
CA SER A 9 19.23 32.52 -48.83
C SER A 9 18.75 33.03 -47.48
N SER A 10 18.07 34.17 -47.54
CA SER A 10 17.11 34.60 -46.56
C SER A 10 15.94 33.61 -46.64
N ALA A 11 16.13 32.41 -46.09
CA ALA A 11 15.01 31.73 -45.46
C ALA A 11 14.70 32.56 -44.21
N ALA A 12 13.93 33.63 -44.42
CA ALA A 12 13.27 34.33 -43.33
C ALA A 12 12.62 33.27 -42.43
N PRO A 13 12.67 33.38 -41.10
CA PRO A 13 11.78 32.61 -40.25
C PRO A 13 10.38 33.07 -40.66
N SER A 14 9.75 32.31 -41.55
CA SER A 14 8.37 32.52 -41.95
C SER A 14 7.57 32.49 -40.65
N ASP A 15 6.91 33.61 -40.35
CA ASP A 15 6.00 33.79 -39.23
C ASP A 15 5.28 32.48 -38.92
N ALA A 16 5.78 31.74 -37.92
CA ALA A 16 5.12 30.51 -37.49
C ALA A 16 3.71 30.92 -37.10
N SER A 17 2.72 30.38 -37.80
CA SER A 17 1.35 30.81 -37.58
C SER A 17 0.99 30.55 -36.12
N LEU A 18 0.14 31.38 -35.52
CA LEU A 18 -0.32 31.18 -34.14
C LEU A 18 -0.85 29.75 -33.89
N GLY A 19 -1.41 29.11 -34.93
CA GLY A 19 -1.85 27.72 -34.87
C GLY A 19 -0.72 26.69 -34.78
N GLU A 20 0.44 26.98 -35.35
CA GLU A 20 1.62 26.11 -35.33
C GLU A 20 2.32 26.17 -33.96
N LEU A 21 2.45 27.38 -33.40
CA LEU A 21 2.97 27.59 -32.04
C LEU A 21 2.06 26.97 -30.96
N LEU A 22 0.73 27.11 -31.10
CA LEU A 22 -0.23 26.44 -30.22
C LEU A 22 -0.16 24.91 -30.35
N GLY A 23 0.08 24.40 -31.57
CA GLY A 23 0.27 22.98 -31.83
C GLY A 23 1.54 22.42 -31.18
N GLU A 24 2.63 23.19 -31.15
CA GLU A 24 3.89 22.83 -30.50
C GLU A 24 3.75 22.82 -28.97
N VAL A 25 3.17 23.87 -28.37
CA VAL A 25 2.91 23.92 -26.92
C VAL A 25 1.96 22.80 -26.48
N SER A 26 0.91 22.51 -27.25
CA SER A 26 0.00 21.39 -26.97
C SER A 26 0.72 20.03 -26.99
N ARG A 27 1.67 19.86 -27.90
CA ARG A 27 2.49 18.65 -28.02
C ARG A 27 3.47 18.51 -26.85
N ASP A 28 4.07 19.60 -26.42
CA ASP A 28 4.97 19.63 -25.25
C ASP A 28 4.22 19.34 -23.95
N LEU A 29 3.03 19.93 -23.77
CA LEU A 29 2.16 19.63 -22.63
C LEU A 29 1.72 18.16 -22.63
N SER A 30 1.35 17.61 -23.80
CA SER A 30 1.01 16.19 -23.94
C SER A 30 2.20 15.28 -23.59
N SER A 31 3.42 15.69 -23.98
CA SER A 31 4.66 15.00 -23.63
C SER A 31 4.91 15.02 -22.12
N LEU A 32 4.76 16.17 -21.46
CA LEU A 32 4.91 16.30 -20.01
C LEU A 32 3.91 15.45 -19.24
N VAL A 33 2.63 15.51 -19.61
CA VAL A 33 1.58 14.69 -18.97
C VAL A 33 1.93 13.21 -19.09
N ARG A 34 2.41 12.77 -20.25
CA ARG A 34 2.82 11.38 -20.45
C ARG A 34 4.04 11.01 -19.62
N GLN A 35 5.01 11.91 -19.46
CA GLN A 35 6.18 11.70 -18.61
C GLN A 35 5.81 11.59 -17.13
N GLU A 36 4.92 12.45 -16.63
CA GLU A 36 4.40 12.39 -15.26
C GLU A 36 3.67 11.07 -14.99
N VAL A 37 2.89 10.58 -15.96
CA VAL A 37 2.24 9.27 -15.86
C VAL A 37 3.26 8.13 -15.83
N GLU A 38 4.28 8.15 -16.68
CA GLU A 38 5.35 7.15 -16.68
C GLU A 38 6.17 7.19 -15.38
N LEU A 39 6.45 8.38 -14.85
CA LEU A 39 7.13 8.56 -13.57
C LEU A 39 6.29 8.02 -12.41
N ALA A 40 5.02 8.40 -12.32
CA ALA A 40 4.11 7.90 -11.30
C ALA A 40 3.97 6.37 -11.38
N LYS A 41 3.91 5.81 -12.60
CA LYS A 41 3.90 4.37 -12.81
C LYS A 41 5.18 3.71 -12.31
N ALA A 42 6.34 4.28 -12.59
CA ALA A 42 7.62 3.77 -12.11
C ALA A 42 7.71 3.82 -10.57
N GLU A 43 7.25 4.91 -9.95
CA GLU A 43 7.24 5.06 -8.49
C GLU A 43 6.26 4.08 -7.82
N VAL A 44 5.06 3.89 -8.39
CA VAL A 44 4.10 2.88 -7.93
C VAL A 44 4.69 1.48 -8.07
N GLN A 45 5.34 1.16 -9.19
CA GLN A 45 5.95 -0.16 -9.40
C GLN A 45 7.09 -0.41 -8.41
N GLN A 46 7.94 0.59 -8.16
CA GLN A 46 9.00 0.50 -7.18
C GLN A 46 8.44 0.33 -5.76
N SER A 47 7.41 1.11 -5.41
CA SER A 47 6.73 1.03 -4.11
C SER A 47 6.06 -0.33 -3.92
N ALA A 48 5.37 -0.84 -4.94
CA ALA A 48 4.74 -2.16 -4.94
C ALA A 48 5.78 -3.28 -4.79
N GLY A 49 6.93 -3.19 -5.47
CA GLY A 49 8.02 -4.15 -5.32
C GLY A 49 8.60 -4.18 -3.91
N ARG A 50 8.84 -3.01 -3.30
CA ARG A 50 9.33 -2.91 -1.91
C ARG A 50 8.29 -3.44 -0.92
N ALA A 51 7.03 -3.05 -1.07
CA ALA A 51 5.93 -3.52 -0.24
C ALA A 51 5.74 -5.04 -0.38
N GLY A 52 5.80 -5.58 -1.60
CA GLY A 52 5.70 -7.01 -1.87
C GLY A 52 6.86 -7.81 -1.26
N ARG A 53 8.10 -7.30 -1.35
CA ARG A 53 9.24 -7.93 -0.67
C ARG A 53 9.08 -7.90 0.85
N GLY A 54 8.65 -6.76 1.40
CA GLY A 54 8.36 -6.64 2.83
C GLY A 54 7.29 -7.63 3.29
N ALA A 55 6.17 -7.69 2.59
CA ALA A 55 5.09 -8.64 2.85
C ALA A 55 5.57 -10.09 2.74
N GLY A 56 6.38 -10.43 1.73
CA GLY A 56 6.98 -11.75 1.58
C GLY A 56 7.93 -12.11 2.74
N MET A 57 8.76 -11.17 3.18
CA MET A 57 9.65 -11.36 4.33
C MET A 57 8.86 -11.56 5.63
N PHE A 58 7.82 -10.76 5.88
CA PHE A 58 6.95 -10.94 7.05
C PHE A 58 6.17 -12.25 7.00
N GLY A 59 5.67 -12.65 5.82
CA GLY A 59 5.03 -13.95 5.64
C GLY A 59 5.98 -15.10 5.94
N GLY A 60 7.21 -15.05 5.39
CA GLY A 60 8.25 -16.04 5.65
C GLY A 60 8.66 -16.07 7.13
N ALA A 61 8.82 -14.91 7.77
CA ALA A 61 9.12 -14.81 9.19
C ALA A 61 7.99 -15.39 10.06
N GLY A 62 6.73 -15.21 9.68
CA GLY A 62 5.58 -15.82 10.35
C GLY A 62 5.64 -17.36 10.30
N VAL A 63 5.89 -17.93 9.13
CA VAL A 63 6.03 -19.40 8.96
C VAL A 63 7.24 -19.92 9.71
N ALA A 64 8.41 -19.27 9.58
CA ALA A 64 9.63 -19.67 10.28
C ALA A 64 9.48 -19.57 11.80
N GLY A 65 8.86 -18.50 12.31
CA GLY A 65 8.55 -18.32 13.72
C GLY A 65 7.58 -19.40 14.24
N TRP A 66 6.55 -19.76 13.47
CA TRP A 66 5.64 -20.85 13.82
C TRP A 66 6.38 -22.19 13.94
N LEU A 67 7.22 -22.54 12.98
CA LEU A 67 8.03 -23.77 13.02
C LEU A 67 9.01 -23.75 14.19
N ALA A 68 9.68 -22.62 14.45
CA ALA A 68 10.58 -22.48 15.59
C ALA A 68 9.84 -22.72 16.91
N LEU A 69 8.66 -22.14 17.10
CA LEU A 69 7.83 -22.37 18.30
C LEU A 69 7.37 -23.83 18.44
N LEU A 70 7.04 -24.49 17.33
CA LEU A 70 6.72 -25.92 17.32
C LEU A 70 7.91 -26.77 17.80
N PHE A 71 9.09 -26.57 17.21
CA PHE A 71 10.28 -27.32 17.60
C PHE A 71 10.72 -27.00 19.03
N LEU A 72 10.63 -25.75 19.47
CA LEU A 72 10.88 -25.37 20.87
C LEU A 72 9.89 -26.05 21.83
N SER A 73 8.63 -26.22 21.44
CA SER A 73 7.64 -26.91 22.25
C SER A 73 7.97 -28.40 22.40
N ILE A 74 8.39 -29.04 21.31
CA ILE A 74 8.83 -30.45 21.33
C ILE A 74 10.10 -30.60 22.16
N ALA A 75 11.07 -29.69 21.96
CA ALA A 75 12.31 -29.69 22.73
C ALA A 75 12.03 -29.51 24.23
N LEU A 76 11.14 -28.58 24.60
CA LEU A 76 10.74 -28.36 25.99
C LEU A 76 10.04 -29.58 26.59
N TRP A 77 9.15 -30.22 25.82
CA TRP A 77 8.52 -31.47 26.24
C TRP A 77 9.59 -32.51 26.60
N TRP A 78 10.52 -32.79 25.67
CA TRP A 78 11.60 -33.74 25.93
C TRP A 78 12.51 -33.32 27.09
N ALA A 79 12.87 -32.04 27.19
CA ALA A 79 13.78 -31.52 28.21
C ALA A 79 13.25 -31.73 29.64
N ILE A 80 11.93 -31.66 29.86
CA ILE A 80 11.33 -31.86 31.18
C ILE A 80 10.82 -33.30 31.38
N ALA A 81 10.81 -34.13 30.33
CA ALA A 81 10.25 -35.48 30.37
C ALA A 81 10.96 -36.40 31.36
N ASP A 82 12.28 -36.29 31.50
CA ASP A 82 13.05 -37.12 32.44
C ASP A 82 12.68 -36.83 33.90
N ALA A 83 12.32 -35.58 34.23
CA ALA A 83 11.95 -35.18 35.58
C ALA A 83 10.47 -35.43 35.90
N THR A 84 9.58 -35.27 34.93
CA THR A 84 8.11 -35.32 35.17
C THR A 84 7.43 -36.56 34.60
N GLY A 85 8.11 -37.32 33.74
CA GLY A 85 7.52 -38.33 32.87
C GLY A 85 6.92 -37.72 31.58
N HIS A 86 6.90 -38.51 30.52
CA HIS A 86 6.50 -38.08 29.17
C HIS A 86 5.04 -37.58 29.09
N GLY A 87 4.12 -38.21 29.82
CA GLY A 87 2.71 -37.81 29.81
C GLY A 87 2.46 -36.47 30.49
N TRP A 88 3.02 -36.27 31.70
CA TRP A 88 2.87 -35.02 32.45
C TRP A 88 3.64 -33.86 31.82
N SER A 89 4.79 -34.14 31.18
CA SER A 89 5.50 -33.14 30.41
C SER A 89 4.62 -32.54 29.30
N ALA A 90 3.89 -33.39 28.56
CA ALA A 90 2.93 -32.95 27.55
C ALA A 90 1.86 -32.00 28.13
N VAL A 91 1.30 -32.36 29.29
CA VAL A 91 0.26 -31.58 29.99
C VAL A 91 0.81 -30.21 30.42
N ILE A 92 2.05 -30.15 30.91
CA ILE A 92 2.69 -28.89 31.31
C ILE A 92 2.90 -27.98 30.11
N VAL A 93 3.43 -28.49 29.01
CA VAL A 93 3.63 -27.70 27.77
C VAL A 93 2.29 -27.25 27.20
N ALA A 94 1.25 -28.09 27.25
CA ALA A 94 -0.10 -27.73 26.83
C ALA A 94 -0.70 -26.63 27.71
N ALA A 95 -0.53 -26.72 29.04
CA ALA A 95 -0.98 -25.70 29.97
C ALA A 95 -0.28 -24.36 29.74
N LEU A 96 1.03 -24.37 29.46
CA LEU A 96 1.79 -23.17 29.09
C LEU A 96 1.19 -22.50 27.84
N TRP A 97 0.92 -23.26 26.77
CA TRP A 97 0.28 -22.73 25.57
C TRP A 97 -1.14 -22.24 25.80
N ALA A 98 -1.92 -22.92 26.65
CA ALA A 98 -3.26 -22.48 27.02
C ALA A 98 -3.24 -21.11 27.73
N ILE A 99 -2.27 -20.89 28.62
CA ILE A 99 -2.08 -19.59 29.28
C ILE A 99 -1.71 -18.51 28.27
N ILE A 100 -0.74 -18.78 27.38
CA ILE A 100 -0.34 -17.84 26.33
C ILE A 100 -1.53 -17.48 25.44
N ALA A 101 -2.31 -18.48 25.01
CA ALA A 101 -3.50 -18.28 24.19
C ALA A 101 -4.57 -17.45 24.91
N ALA A 102 -4.81 -17.70 26.20
CA ALA A 102 -5.76 -16.93 27.00
C ALA A 102 -5.33 -15.46 27.12
N VAL A 103 -4.04 -15.19 27.36
CA VAL A 103 -3.50 -13.82 27.43
C VAL A 103 -3.63 -13.11 26.08
N LEU A 104 -3.21 -13.75 24.98
CA LEU A 104 -3.32 -13.18 23.64
C LEU A 104 -4.78 -12.91 23.24
N ALA A 105 -5.68 -13.85 23.55
CA ALA A 105 -7.10 -13.67 23.30
C ALA A 105 -7.67 -12.49 24.11
N ALA A 106 -7.26 -12.34 25.38
CA ALA A 106 -7.67 -11.20 26.21
C ALA A 106 -7.17 -9.87 25.62
N MET A 107 -5.87 -9.79 25.28
CA MET A 107 -5.27 -8.60 24.67
C MET A 107 -5.95 -8.24 23.34
N GLY A 108 -6.13 -9.22 22.45
CA GLY A 108 -6.82 -9.04 21.17
C GLY A 108 -8.27 -8.57 21.37
N ARG A 109 -8.97 -9.09 22.38
CA ARG A 109 -10.32 -8.62 22.73
C ARG A 109 -10.32 -7.16 23.18
N THR A 110 -9.29 -6.72 23.92
CA THR A 110 -9.17 -5.31 24.32
C THR A 110 -8.91 -4.39 23.13
N GLU A 111 -8.02 -4.77 22.22
CA GLU A 111 -7.75 -3.98 21.01
C GLU A 111 -8.97 -3.89 20.09
N LEU A 112 -9.67 -5.01 19.86
CA LEU A 112 -10.91 -5.00 19.07
C LEU A 112 -12.00 -4.12 19.68
N ARG A 113 -12.06 -4.04 21.01
CA ARG A 113 -12.99 -3.12 21.71
C ARG A 113 -12.58 -1.65 21.54
N ARG A 114 -11.28 -1.35 21.51
CA ARG A 114 -10.77 0.01 21.24
C ARG A 114 -11.13 0.47 19.81
N VAL A 115 -11.01 -0.42 18.83
CA VAL A 115 -11.37 -0.12 17.43
C VAL A 115 -12.88 0.07 17.23
N ARG A 116 -13.72 -0.68 17.96
CA ARG A 116 -15.19 -0.45 17.96
C ARG A 116 -15.62 0.88 18.59
N GLY A 117 -14.71 1.59 19.25
CA GLY A 117 -14.91 2.95 19.75
C GLY A 117 -14.68 4.04 18.70
N VAL A 118 -14.47 3.71 17.42
CA VAL A 118 -14.43 4.73 16.34
C VAL A 118 -15.87 5.23 16.09
N PRO A 119 -16.16 6.50 16.41
CA PRO A 119 -17.51 7.00 16.64
C PRO A 119 -18.31 7.16 15.35
N ARG A 120 -19.58 6.73 15.35
CA ARG A 120 -20.82 7.37 14.83
C ARG A 120 -20.81 8.19 13.51
N THR A 121 -19.74 8.28 12.73
CA THR A 121 -19.72 9.00 11.43
C THR A 121 -20.49 8.24 10.35
N ALA A 122 -20.74 6.94 10.53
CA ALA A 122 -21.67 6.20 9.70
C ALA A 122 -23.14 6.62 9.91
N GLU A 123 -23.48 7.29 11.02
CA GLU A 123 -24.81 7.86 11.24
C GLU A 123 -24.95 9.26 10.63
N THR A 124 -23.91 10.10 10.69
CA THR A 124 -23.91 11.42 10.03
C THR A 124 -24.05 11.32 8.51
N VAL A 125 -23.50 10.28 7.87
CA VAL A 125 -23.68 10.04 6.41
C VAL A 125 -25.12 9.60 6.08
N ARG A 126 -25.87 9.04 7.04
CA ARG A 126 -27.27 8.65 6.86
C ARG A 126 -28.27 9.79 7.10
N GLU A 127 -27.85 10.90 7.72
CA GLU A 127 -28.67 12.10 7.96
C GLU A 127 -28.60 13.16 6.83
N ILE A 128 -27.81 12.94 5.78
CA ILE A 128 -27.78 13.81 4.60
C ILE A 128 -28.50 13.19 3.37
N PRO A 129 -29.80 12.83 3.42
CA PRO A 129 -30.63 12.72 2.22
C PRO A 129 -31.54 13.93 1.97
N ASP A 130 -31.82 14.76 2.99
CA ASP A 130 -32.88 15.77 2.88
C ASP A 130 -32.39 17.15 2.40
N ALA A 131 -31.10 17.44 2.53
CA ALA A 131 -30.53 18.72 2.08
C ALA A 131 -30.43 18.87 0.54
N LEU A 132 -30.61 17.78 -0.22
CA LEU A 132 -30.55 17.79 -1.70
C LEU A 132 -31.93 17.69 -2.37
N LYS A 133 -33.03 17.53 -1.61
CA LYS A 133 -34.38 17.36 -2.16
C LYS A 133 -35.25 18.61 -2.19
N GLY A 134 -34.75 19.76 -1.71
CA GLY A 134 -35.56 20.96 -1.56
C GLY A 134 -35.11 22.14 -2.40
N GLN A 135 -35.13 22.07 -3.74
CA GLN A 135 -35.16 23.27 -4.64
C GLN A 135 -35.73 22.97 -6.04
N GLU A 136 -36.79 22.17 -6.16
CA GLU A 136 -37.49 22.02 -7.45
C GLU A 136 -39.01 21.93 -7.26
N ASN A 137 -39.63 22.92 -6.61
CA ASN A 137 -41.03 23.25 -6.87
C ASN A 137 -41.44 24.63 -6.31
N GLN A 138 -40.88 25.70 -6.87
CA GLN A 138 -41.47 27.04 -6.79
C GLN A 138 -41.28 27.75 -8.13
N ARG A 139 -42.15 27.45 -9.10
CA ARG A 139 -42.65 28.42 -10.09
C ARG A 139 -44.03 28.00 -10.55
#